data_AF-A0A9R0QA81-F1
#
_entry.id   AF-A0A9R0QA81-F1
#
_cell.length_a   1.000
_cell.length_b   1.000
_cell.length_c   1.000
_cell.angle_alpha   90.00
_cell.angle_beta   90.00
_cell.angle_gamma   90.00
#
_symmetry.space_group_name_H-M   'P 1'
#
loop_
_entity.id
_entity.type
_entity.pdbx_description
1 polymer ?
#
loop_
_entity_poly.entity_id
_entity_poly.type
_entity_poly.pdbx_seq_one_letter_code
_entity_poly.pdbx_strand_id
1 'polypeptide(L)'
;MDVVKAAQLSGQTLEKVVVHPLVLLSIVDHYNRVTRDTRKRVVGVLLGTSSDGVIDVTNSYAVPFEEVDKDRRIWFLDHNYHESMFSMFKWISAKEHVVDWYNTGAKLKENDLDVHALFTKFDSALQPFILQ
;
A
#
# COMPACT_ATOMS: atom_id res chain seq x y z
N MET A 1 -26.81 -12.28 28.79
CA MET A 1 -25.47 -12.90 28.78
C MET A 1 -25.41 -13.70 27.50
N ASP A 2 -24.83 -13.25 26.38
CA ASP A 2 -23.87 -12.17 26.20
C ASP A 2 -24.17 -11.37 24.94
N VAL A 3 -24.21 -10.05 25.14
CA VAL A 3 -24.20 -9.06 24.09
C VAL A 3 -22.77 -9.06 23.54
N VAL A 4 -22.52 -9.80 22.47
CA VAL A 4 -21.35 -9.55 21.63
C VAL A 4 -21.55 -8.18 21.00
N LYS A 5 -20.99 -7.17 21.69
CA LYS A 5 -20.69 -5.85 21.16
C LYS A 5 -19.94 -6.07 19.84
N ALA A 6 -20.66 -5.94 18.73
CA ALA A 6 -20.05 -5.47 17.50
C ALA A 6 -19.38 -4.16 17.87
N ALA A 7 -18.05 -4.14 17.94
CA ALA A 7 -17.31 -2.91 18.07
C ALA A 7 -17.65 -2.10 16.83
N GLN A 8 -18.55 -1.13 17.02
CA GLN A 8 -18.84 -0.06 16.09
C GLN A 8 -17.54 0.72 15.89
N LEU A 9 -16.68 0.26 14.97
CA LEU A 9 -15.52 1.01 14.52
C LEU A 9 -16.06 2.06 13.54
N SER A 10 -16.18 3.29 14.03
CA SER A 10 -16.55 4.53 13.33
C SER A 10 -16.84 4.39 11.82
N GLY A 11 -18.13 4.43 11.46
CA GLY A 11 -18.60 4.40 10.08
C GLY A 11 -18.24 5.68 9.31
N GLN A 12 -17.00 5.79 8.85
CA GLN A 12 -16.67 6.62 7.70
C GLN A 12 -16.57 5.69 6.50
N THR A 13 -17.53 5.82 5.59
CA THR A 13 -17.46 5.19 4.26
C THR A 13 -16.41 5.92 3.44
N LEU A 14 -15.53 5.20 2.75
CA LEU A 14 -14.64 5.80 1.77
C LEU A 14 -15.48 6.37 0.62
N GLU A 15 -15.46 7.69 0.46
CA GLU A 15 -16.21 8.39 -0.59
C GLU A 15 -15.36 8.63 -1.82
N LYS A 16 -14.09 8.98 -1.64
CA LYS A 16 -13.22 9.41 -2.73
C LYS A 16 -11.75 9.13 -2.45
N VAL A 17 -11.04 8.73 -3.49
CA VAL A 17 -9.57 8.68 -3.50
C VAL A 17 -9.06 9.68 -4.52
N VAL A 18 -8.14 10.55 -4.11
CA VAL A 18 -7.47 11.53 -4.96
C VAL A 18 -5.99 11.13 -5.06
N VAL A 19 -5.54 10.81 -6.26
CA VAL A 19 -4.13 10.45 -6.50
C VAL A 19 -3.42 11.61 -7.17
N HIS A 20 -2.37 12.13 -6.51
CA HIS A 20 -1.56 13.19 -7.08
C HIS A 20 -0.70 12.66 -8.24
N PRO A 21 -0.51 13.42 -9.35
CA PRO A 21 0.26 12.94 -10.52
C PRO A 21 1.69 12.52 -10.22
N LEU A 22 2.31 13.09 -9.18
CA LEU A 22 3.65 12.71 -8.72
C LEU A 22 3.73 11.24 -8.30
N VAL A 23 2.66 10.71 -7.71
CA VAL A 23 2.57 9.31 -7.27
C VAL A 23 2.59 8.38 -8.47
N LEU A 24 1.77 8.67 -9.48
CA LEU A 24 1.74 7.88 -10.72
C LEU A 24 3.10 7.92 -11.43
N LEU A 25 3.74 9.08 -11.49
CA LEU A 25 5.08 9.22 -12.06
C LEU A 25 6.12 8.38 -11.29
N SER A 26 6.06 8.38 -9.95
CA SER A 26 6.94 7.60 -9.09
C SER A 26 6.76 6.09 -9.31
N ILE A 27 5.51 5.62 -9.40
CA ILE A 27 5.18 4.21 -9.65
C ILE A 27 5.70 3.77 -11.03
N VAL A 28 5.53 4.61 -12.06
CA VAL A 28 6.01 4.31 -13.42
C VAL A 28 7.54 4.30 -13.48
N ASP A 29 8.22 5.23 -12.82
CA ASP A 29 9.69 5.22 -12.73
C ASP A 29 10.19 3.96 -12.02
N HIS A 30 9.56 3.59 -10.91
CA HIS A 30 9.88 2.36 -10.17
C HIS A 30 9.71 1.11 -11.06
N TYR A 31 8.58 1.00 -11.76
CA TYR A 31 8.35 -0.08 -12.72
C TYR A 31 9.48 -0.16 -13.76
N ASN A 32 9.81 0.97 -14.38
CA ASN A 32 10.83 1.02 -15.43
C ASN A 32 12.25 0.69 -14.95
N ARG A 33 12.57 0.91 -13.67
CA ARG A 33 13.87 0.55 -13.09
C ARG A 33 14.02 -0.94 -12.85
N VAL A 34 12.95 -1.63 -12.46
CA VAL A 34 12.99 -3.04 -12.05
C VAL A 34 12.67 -3.99 -13.21
N THR A 35 11.74 -3.62 -14.07
CA THR A 35 11.15 -4.55 -15.04
C THR A 35 11.89 -4.67 -16.36
N ARG A 36 12.88 -3.80 -16.62
CA ARG A 36 13.68 -3.81 -17.85
C ARG A 36 14.25 -5.19 -18.19
N ASP A 37 14.63 -5.97 -17.18
CA ASP A 37 15.27 -7.28 -17.38
C ASP A 37 14.49 -8.47 -16.80
N THR A 38 13.50 -8.24 -15.93
CA THR A 38 12.97 -9.31 -15.06
C THR A 38 11.50 -9.65 -15.27
N ARG A 39 10.70 -8.83 -15.98
CA ARG A 39 9.22 -8.95 -16.09
C ARG A 39 8.49 -9.12 -14.73
N LYS A 40 9.18 -8.92 -13.61
CA LYS A 40 8.62 -9.02 -12.26
C LYS A 40 7.67 -7.85 -12.03
N ARG A 41 6.59 -8.06 -11.28
CA ARG A 41 5.78 -6.94 -10.80
C ARG A 41 6.53 -6.21 -9.68
N VAL A 42 6.22 -4.93 -9.52
CA VAL A 42 6.70 -4.16 -8.37
C VAL A 42 5.57 -3.90 -7.40
N VAL A 43 5.93 -3.76 -6.12
CA VAL A 43 5.04 -3.43 -5.01
C VAL A 43 5.62 -2.21 -4.29
N GLY A 44 4.75 -1.36 -3.78
CA GLY A 44 5.17 -0.26 -2.92
C GLY A 44 4.04 0.30 -2.08
N VAL A 45 4.39 1.29 -1.29
CA VAL A 45 3.51 1.90 -0.29
C VAL A 45 3.03 3.25 -0.78
N LEU A 46 1.76 3.52 -0.53
CA LEU A 46 1.11 4.81 -0.75
C LEU A 46 1.05 5.58 0.56
N LEU A 47 1.48 6.83 0.50
CA LEU A 47 1.46 7.77 1.61
C LEU A 47 0.50 8.91 1.31
N GLY A 48 -0.15 9.39 2.36
CA GLY A 48 -1.15 10.44 2.21
C GLY A 48 -1.81 10.84 3.51
N THR A 49 -2.97 11.47 3.35
CA THR A 49 -3.86 11.83 4.45
C THR A 49 -5.27 11.33 4.19
N SER A 50 -5.93 10.84 5.23
CA SER A 50 -7.36 10.53 5.21
C SER A 50 -8.13 11.58 6.03
N SER A 51 -9.17 12.16 5.46
CA SER A 51 -10.05 13.13 6.14
C SER A 51 -11.44 13.10 5.51
N ASP A 52 -12.48 13.03 6.36
CA ASP A 52 -13.89 13.11 5.95
C ASP A 52 -14.27 12.15 4.80
N GLY A 53 -13.79 10.90 4.85
CA GLY A 53 -14.07 9.89 3.81
C GLY A 53 -13.29 10.10 2.50
N VAL A 54 -12.40 11.09 2.43
CA VAL A 54 -11.51 11.33 1.30
C VAL A 54 -10.08 10.94 1.65
N ILE A 55 -9.44 10.16 0.78
CA ILE A 55 -8.02 9.82 0.87
C ILE A 55 -7.25 10.60 -0.20
N ASP A 56 -6.38 11.50 0.24
CA ASP A 56 -5.44 12.22 -0.62
C ASP A 56 -4.09 11.49 -0.62
N VAL A 57 -3.76 10.84 -1.73
CA VAL A 57 -2.50 10.13 -1.95
C VAL A 57 -1.49 11.12 -2.54
N THR A 58 -0.57 11.57 -1.70
CA THR A 58 0.40 12.64 -2.03
C THR A 58 1.77 12.09 -2.41
N ASN A 59 2.13 10.91 -1.91
CA ASN A 59 3.46 10.36 -2.05
C ASN A 59 3.45 8.83 -2.09
N SER A 60 4.58 8.24 -2.49
CA SER A 60 4.74 6.79 -2.56
C SER A 60 6.20 6.39 -2.57
N TYR A 61 6.50 5.20 -2.07
CA TYR A 61 7.84 4.62 -2.21
C TYR A 61 7.79 3.14 -2.56
N ALA A 62 8.82 2.69 -3.27
CA ALA A 62 9.07 1.30 -3.62
C ALA A 62 9.45 0.50 -2.39
N VAL A 63 9.00 -0.76 -2.28
CA VAL A 63 9.51 -1.70 -1.27
C VAL A 63 10.15 -2.88 -1.98
N PRO A 64 11.33 -3.36 -1.55
CA PRO A 64 11.91 -4.59 -2.06
C PRO A 64 10.93 -5.75 -1.90
N PHE A 65 10.49 -6.28 -3.04
CA PHE A 65 9.49 -7.33 -3.13
C PHE A 65 9.96 -8.39 -4.11
N GLU A 66 9.90 -9.65 -3.69
CA GLU A 66 10.20 -10.80 -4.52
C GLU A 66 9.09 -11.82 -4.42
N GLU A 67 8.78 -12.48 -5.53
CA GLU A 67 7.85 -13.61 -5.58
C GLU A 67 8.37 -14.65 -6.56
N VAL A 68 8.00 -15.91 -6.31
CA VAL A 68 8.39 -17.03 -7.18
C VAL A 68 7.30 -17.25 -8.22
N ASP A 69 7.65 -17.17 -9.51
CA ASP A 69 6.68 -17.34 -10.60
C ASP A 69 5.96 -18.70 -10.59
N LYS A 70 6.68 -19.75 -10.17
CA LYS A 70 6.17 -21.13 -10.09
C LYS A 70 5.28 -21.39 -8.88
N ASP A 71 5.49 -20.66 -7.79
CA ASP A 71 4.71 -20.79 -6.56
C ASP A 71 4.47 -19.40 -5.95
N ARG A 72 3.29 -18.87 -6.23
CA ARG A 72 2.90 -17.51 -5.87
C ARG A 72 2.68 -17.33 -4.36
N ARG A 73 2.54 -18.42 -3.60
CA ARG A 73 2.43 -18.37 -2.14
C ARG A 73 3.76 -18.00 -1.50
N ILE A 74 4.87 -18.22 -2.21
CA ILE A 74 6.21 -17.87 -1.77
C ILE A 74 6.54 -16.47 -2.26
N TRP A 75 6.44 -15.52 -1.35
CA TRP A 75 6.81 -14.13 -1.58
C TRP A 75 7.54 -13.56 -0.37
N PHE A 76 8.31 -12.51 -0.61
CA PHE A 76 9.11 -11.81 0.37
C PHE A 76 8.92 -10.30 0.21
N LEU A 77 8.76 -9.61 1.35
CA LEU A 77 8.69 -8.17 1.45
C LEU A 77 9.61 -7.72 2.60
N ASP A 78 10.49 -6.76 2.32
CA ASP A 78 11.42 -6.24 3.33
C ASP A 78 10.73 -5.27 4.30
N HIS A 79 10.40 -5.77 5.50
CA HIS A 79 9.74 -5.00 6.55
C HIS A 79 10.66 -3.96 7.18
N ASN A 80 11.96 -4.27 7.32
CA ASN A 80 12.92 -3.35 7.91
C ASN A 80 13.11 -2.13 7.02
N TYR A 81 13.10 -2.35 5.69
CA TYR A 81 13.12 -1.27 4.72
C TYR A 81 11.86 -0.41 4.83
N HIS A 82 10.68 -1.04 4.91
CA HIS A 82 9.41 -0.32 5.10
C HIS A 82 9.44 0.58 6.34
N GLU A 83 9.79 0.03 7.51
CA GLU A 83 9.83 0.79 8.76
C GLU A 83 10.81 1.97 8.70
N SER A 84 12.00 1.74 8.13
CA SER A 84 13.04 2.76 7.99
C SER A 84 12.59 3.89 7.05
N MET A 85 12.06 3.55 5.87
CA MET A 85 11.56 4.54 4.91
C MET A 85 10.34 5.29 5.43
N PHE A 86 9.39 4.60 6.05
CA PHE A 86 8.24 5.25 6.64
C PHE A 86 8.64 6.25 7.73
N SER A 87 9.59 5.88 8.59
CA SER A 87 10.13 6.77 9.62
C SER A 87 10.79 8.01 9.02
N MET A 88 11.50 7.88 7.88
CA MET A 88 12.08 9.03 7.18
C MET A 88 11.01 9.97 6.62
N PHE A 89 9.97 9.45 5.97
CA PHE A 89 8.88 10.28 5.48
C PHE A 89 8.12 10.98 6.61
N LYS A 90 7.89 10.27 7.73
CA LYS A 90 7.30 10.85 8.94
C LYS A 90 8.13 11.98 9.55
N TRP A 91 9.46 11.88 9.48
CA TRP A 91 10.35 12.93 9.97
C TRP A 91 10.24 14.22 9.16
N ILE A 92 10.02 14.10 7.85
CA ILE A 92 9.83 15.25 6.93
C ILE A 92 8.41 15.80 7.02
N SER A 93 7.41 14.92 7.09
CA SER A 93 5.99 15.26 7.12
C SER A 93 5.24 14.38 8.12
N ALA A 94 4.99 14.92 9.32
CA ALA A 94 4.28 14.20 10.37
C ALA A 94 2.81 13.86 10.00
N LYS A 95 2.22 14.63 9.07
CA LYS A 95 0.83 14.45 8.61
C LYS A 95 0.67 13.23 7.72
N GLU A 96 1.68 12.91 6.90
CA GLU A 96 1.62 11.75 6.01
C GLU A 96 1.63 10.46 6.82
N HIS A 97 0.75 9.53 6.48
CA HIS A 97 0.72 8.17 7.01
C HIS A 97 0.58 7.18 5.86
N VAL A 98 0.78 5.89 6.16
CA VAL A 98 0.42 4.82 5.22
C VAL A 98 -1.09 4.90 5.02
N VAL A 99 -1.51 5.06 3.78
CA VAL A 99 -2.92 5.07 3.37
C VAL A 99 -3.29 3.84 2.55
N ASP A 100 -2.32 3.27 1.82
CA ASP A 100 -2.45 1.95 1.19
C ASP A 100 -1.13 1.44 0.57
N TRP A 101 -1.22 0.47 -0.33
CA TRP A 101 -0.17 -0.04 -1.19
C TRP A 101 -0.60 -0.10 -2.66
N TYR A 102 0.39 -0.23 -3.55
CA TYR A 102 0.18 -0.41 -4.98
C TYR A 102 0.93 -1.63 -5.50
N ASN A 103 0.46 -2.19 -6.61
CA ASN A 103 1.26 -3.11 -7.41
C ASN A 103 1.06 -2.89 -8.90
N THR A 104 2.07 -3.22 -9.71
CA THR A 104 2.02 -3.05 -11.18
C THR A 104 1.71 -4.37 -11.90
N GLY A 105 1.06 -5.31 -11.22
CA GLY A 105 0.65 -6.58 -11.82
C GLY A 105 -0.46 -6.36 -12.84
N ALA A 106 -0.35 -6.97 -14.02
CA ALA A 106 -1.41 -6.87 -15.04
C ALA A 106 -2.76 -7.45 -14.58
N LYS A 107 -2.74 -8.36 -13.60
CA LYS A 107 -3.91 -8.98 -12.98
C LYS A 107 -3.63 -9.21 -11.50
N LEU A 108 -4.68 -9.11 -10.68
CA LEU A 108 -4.67 -9.56 -9.30
C LEU A 108 -4.27 -11.04 -9.21
N LYS A 109 -3.48 -11.35 -8.19
CA LYS A 109 -2.97 -12.68 -7.86
C LYS A 109 -3.49 -13.09 -6.49
N GLU A 110 -3.51 -14.40 -6.23
CA GLU A 110 -3.99 -14.97 -4.95
C GLU A 110 -3.22 -14.43 -3.73
N ASN A 111 -1.90 -14.25 -3.87
CA ASN A 111 -1.05 -13.70 -2.82
C ASN A 111 -1.29 -12.22 -2.53
N ASP A 112 -2.06 -11.50 -3.35
CA ASP A 112 -2.42 -10.11 -3.08
C ASP A 112 -3.31 -9.99 -1.84
N LEU A 113 -4.06 -11.04 -1.51
CA LEU A 113 -4.82 -11.10 -0.26
C LEU A 113 -3.90 -11.13 0.97
N ASP A 114 -2.83 -11.92 0.89
CA ASP A 114 -1.84 -12.03 1.98
C ASP A 114 -1.04 -10.72 2.11
N VAL A 115 -0.64 -10.12 0.98
CA VAL A 115 0.04 -8.82 0.95
C VAL A 115 -0.87 -7.72 1.48
N HIS A 116 -2.15 -7.71 1.10
CA HIS A 116 -3.12 -6.76 1.61
C HIS A 116 -3.30 -6.89 3.13
N ALA A 117 -3.49 -8.12 3.64
CA ALA A 117 -3.62 -8.39 5.07
C ALA A 117 -2.36 -8.00 5.87
N LEU A 118 -1.18 -8.01 5.24
CA LEU A 118 0.05 -7.48 5.81
C LEU A 118 0.01 -5.96 5.92
N PHE A 119 -0.37 -5.25 4.85
CA PHE A 119 -0.41 -3.79 4.84
C PHE A 119 -1.51 -3.20 5.72
N THR A 120 -2.63 -3.91 5.92
CA THR A 120 -3.68 -3.50 6.87
C THR A 120 -3.16 -3.37 8.31
N LYS A 121 -2.03 -4.00 8.66
CA LYS A 121 -1.40 -3.84 9.98
C LYS A 121 -0.64 -2.51 10.12
N PHE A 122 -0.21 -1.94 9.00
CA PHE A 122 0.54 -0.68 8.93
C PHE A 122 -0.36 0.51 8.62
N ASP A 123 -1.47 0.26 7.94
CA ASP A 123 -2.45 1.26 7.57
C ASP A 123 -3.26 1.76 8.77
N SER A 124 -3.51 3.06 8.78
CA SER A 124 -4.41 3.71 9.74
C SER A 124 -5.77 4.08 9.14
N ALA A 125 -5.96 3.90 7.83
CA ALA A 125 -7.21 4.13 7.15
C ALA A 125 -8.24 3.03 7.49
N LEU A 126 -9.52 3.43 7.51
CA LEU A 126 -10.63 2.58 7.92
C LEU A 126 -11.04 1.55 6.84
N GLN A 127 -10.58 1.72 5.59
CA GLN A 127 -10.85 0.82 4.46
C GLN A 127 -9.68 0.85 3.45
N PRO A 128 -8.81 -0.17 3.45
CA PRO A 128 -7.73 -0.25 2.47
C PRO A 128 -8.25 -0.58 1.04
N PHE A 129 -7.74 0.13 0.03
CA PHE A 129 -7.94 -0.02 -1.42
C PHE A 129 -6.60 -0.21 -2.18
N ILE A 130 -6.55 -1.17 -3.10
CA ILE A 130 -5.33 -1.43 -3.89
C ILE A 130 -5.30 -0.53 -5.13
N LEU A 131 -4.18 0.17 -5.37
CA LEU A 131 -3.90 0.82 -6.66
C LEU A 131 -3.21 -0.17 -7.61
N GLN A 132 -3.79 -0.40 -8.79
CA GLN A 132 -3.29 -1.29 -9.84
C GLN A 132 -3.08 -0.54 -11.16
#